data_AF-A0A914WAM6-F1
#
_entry.id   AF-A0A914WAM6-F1
#
_cell.length_a   1.000
_cell.length_b   1.000
_cell.length_c   1.000
_cell.angle_alpha   90.00
_cell.angle_beta   90.00
_cell.angle_gamma   90.00
#
_symmetry.space_group_name_H-M   'P 1'
#
loop_
_entity.id
_entity.type
_entity.pdbx_description
1 polymer ?
#
loop_
_entity_poly.entity_id
_entity_poly.type
_entity_poly.pdbx_seq_one_letter_code
_entity_poly.pdbx_strand_id
1 'polypeptide(L)'
;MSALSSLDPEIVRSLLVQHTIEETAQQLTQLFPGQRGFSVRSIKRFMQKNNIVKQQRLTQEELEAKVHEATSEVGGTYGRRMMQGDLRAGGVTASQRRIRAAQAVIAPSYLSNRRVNAQRQMNPQPYRADYFRYNMHMDQNEKLAMYGA
;
A
#
# COMPACT_ATOMS: atom_id res chain seq x y z
N MET A 1 -38.50 -1.97 13.28
CA MET A 1 -37.66 -2.45 12.16
C MET A 1 -36.72 -1.32 11.74
N SER A 2 -35.44 -1.57 11.48
CA SER A 2 -34.54 -0.50 11.05
C SER A 2 -34.85 -0.12 9.60
N ALA A 3 -34.95 1.17 9.27
CA ALA A 3 -35.18 1.60 7.89
C ALA A 3 -34.10 1.08 6.91
N LEU A 4 -32.90 0.84 7.44
CA LEU A 4 -31.78 0.27 6.71
C LEU A 4 -32.04 -1.14 6.16
N SER A 5 -32.90 -1.96 6.81
CA SER A 5 -33.13 -3.35 6.38
C SER A 5 -34.08 -3.49 5.18
N SER A 6 -34.82 -2.44 4.87
CA SER A 6 -35.71 -2.35 3.69
C SER A 6 -35.07 -1.61 2.52
N LEU A 7 -33.85 -1.09 2.69
CA LEU A 7 -33.14 -0.34 1.68
C LEU A 7 -32.44 -1.29 0.70
N ASP A 8 -32.42 -0.92 -0.58
CA ASP A 8 -31.68 -1.66 -1.60
C ASP A 8 -30.17 -1.64 -1.25
N PRO A 9 -29.50 -2.82 -1.14
CA PRO A 9 -28.07 -2.92 -0.93
C PRO A 9 -27.20 -2.10 -1.89
N GLU A 10 -27.66 -1.85 -3.13
CA GLU A 10 -26.87 -1.12 -4.12
C GLU A 10 -26.70 0.38 -3.81
N ILE A 11 -27.67 0.98 -3.11
CA ILE A 11 -27.57 2.38 -2.66
C ILE A 11 -26.41 2.53 -1.68
N VAL A 12 -26.23 1.56 -0.77
CA VAL A 12 -25.13 1.59 0.19
C VAL A 12 -23.79 1.31 -0.50
N ARG A 13 -23.76 0.46 -1.53
CA ARG A 13 -22.55 0.17 -2.32
C ARG A 13 -22.05 1.39 -3.08
N SER A 14 -22.93 2.10 -3.79
CA SER A 14 -22.54 3.30 -4.56
C SER A 14 -21.97 4.40 -3.66
N LEU A 15 -22.58 4.62 -2.49
CA LEU A 15 -22.09 5.58 -1.50
C LEU A 15 -20.73 5.18 -0.90
N LEU A 16 -20.51 3.89 -0.64
CA LEU A 16 -19.24 3.40 -0.07
C LEU A 16 -18.04 3.48 -1.03
N VAL A 17 -18.28 3.57 -2.35
CA VAL A 17 -17.23 3.80 -3.36
C VAL A 17 -16.67 5.21 -3.21
N GLN A 18 -17.54 6.19 -3.02
CA GLN A 18 -17.18 7.61 -3.01
C GLN A 18 -16.75 8.09 -1.61
N HIS A 19 -17.41 7.59 -0.57
CA HIS A 19 -17.36 8.19 0.76
C HIS A 19 -16.77 7.27 1.85
N THR A 20 -16.36 7.88 2.97
CA THR A 20 -16.03 7.13 4.19
C THR A 20 -17.29 6.57 4.86
N ILE A 21 -17.17 5.59 5.75
CA ILE A 21 -18.36 5.00 6.41
C ILE A 21 -19.10 6.07 7.22
N GLU A 22 -18.37 7.01 7.80
CA GLU A 22 -18.92 8.15 8.55
C GLU A 22 -19.67 9.11 7.64
N GLU A 23 -19.07 9.49 6.51
CA GLU A 23 -19.73 10.31 5.49
C GLU A 23 -20.97 9.61 4.92
N THR A 24 -20.92 8.29 4.67
CA THR A 24 -22.11 7.54 4.22
C THR A 24 -23.22 7.55 5.26
N ALA A 25 -22.89 7.54 6.56
CA ALA A 25 -23.87 7.65 7.62
C ALA A 25 -24.54 9.03 7.64
N GLN A 26 -23.74 10.09 7.48
CA GLN A 26 -24.23 11.46 7.39
C GLN A 26 -25.13 11.66 6.16
N GLN A 27 -24.70 11.21 4.99
CA GLN A 27 -25.48 11.31 3.76
C GLN A 27 -26.78 10.50 3.83
N LEU A 28 -26.76 9.27 4.35
CA LEU A 28 -28.00 8.49 4.53
C LEU A 28 -28.98 9.17 5.49
N THR A 29 -28.47 9.86 6.52
CA THR A 29 -29.30 10.64 7.45
C THR A 29 -29.88 11.89 6.77
N GLN A 30 -29.14 12.52 5.86
CA GLN A 30 -29.62 13.66 5.07
C GLN A 30 -30.66 13.25 4.01
N LEU A 31 -30.45 12.12 3.33
CA LEU A 31 -31.35 11.62 2.29
C LEU A 31 -32.68 11.11 2.85
N PHE A 32 -32.68 10.55 4.05
CA PHE A 32 -33.87 9.99 4.69
C PHE A 32 -34.11 10.62 6.09
N PRO A 33 -34.53 11.89 6.15
CA PRO A 33 -34.77 12.56 7.42
C PRO A 33 -35.90 11.87 8.20
N GLY A 34 -35.72 11.74 9.53
CA GLY A 34 -36.71 11.16 10.43
C GLY A 34 -36.72 9.62 10.51
N GLN A 35 -36.00 8.93 9.63
CA GLN A 35 -35.85 7.48 9.71
C GLN A 35 -34.72 7.08 10.67
N ARG A 36 -35.03 6.18 11.62
CA ARG A 36 -34.04 5.64 12.57
C ARG A 36 -33.28 4.49 11.93
N GLY A 37 -31.97 4.44 12.18
CA GLY A 37 -31.14 3.28 11.83
C GLY A 37 -29.91 3.55 10.97
N PHE A 38 -29.55 4.82 10.70
CA PHE A 38 -28.37 5.17 9.89
C PHE A 38 -27.07 5.40 10.70
N SER A 39 -26.98 4.87 11.91
CA SER A 39 -25.72 4.94 12.68
C SER A 39 -24.60 4.14 11.98
N VAL A 40 -23.34 4.53 12.21
CA VAL A 40 -22.16 3.78 11.74
C VAL A 40 -22.24 2.29 12.11
N ARG A 41 -22.74 1.98 13.31
CA ARG A 41 -22.90 0.59 13.78
C ARG A 41 -23.96 -0.17 12.99
N SER A 42 -25.06 0.48 12.65
CA SER A 42 -26.13 -0.10 11.84
C SER A 42 -25.66 -0.37 10.41
N ILE A 43 -24.92 0.57 9.81
CA ILE A 43 -24.33 0.42 8.47
C ILE A 43 -23.34 -0.74 8.47
N LYS A 44 -22.44 -0.83 9.46
CA LYS A 44 -21.52 -1.98 9.58
C LYS A 44 -22.26 -3.32 9.68
N ARG A 45 -23.36 -3.39 10.45
CA ARG A 45 -24.20 -4.61 10.54
C ARG A 45 -24.87 -4.93 9.21
N PHE A 46 -25.38 -3.94 8.51
CA PHE A 46 -26.01 -4.12 7.20
C PHE A 46 -25.00 -4.56 6.13
N MET A 47 -23.79 -3.99 6.15
CA MET A 47 -22.68 -4.42 5.31
C MET A 47 -22.34 -5.90 5.55
N GLN A 48 -22.21 -6.31 6.81
CA GLN A 48 -21.95 -7.71 7.18
C GLN A 48 -23.09 -8.63 6.72
N LYS A 49 -24.35 -8.24 6.92
CA LYS A 49 -25.51 -9.06 6.54
C LYS A 49 -25.62 -9.26 5.02
N ASN A 50 -25.26 -8.25 4.24
CA ASN A 50 -25.35 -8.28 2.78
C ASN A 50 -24.02 -8.59 2.07
N ASN A 51 -23.00 -9.07 2.80
CA ASN A 51 -21.66 -9.35 2.30
C ASN A 51 -21.03 -8.17 1.52
N ILE A 52 -21.32 -6.94 1.94
CA ILE A 52 -20.77 -5.73 1.33
C ILE A 52 -19.44 -5.43 2.01
N VAL A 53 -18.35 -5.62 1.28
CA VAL A 53 -17.02 -5.18 1.71
C VAL A 53 -16.78 -3.81 1.11
N LYS A 54 -16.24 -2.88 1.90
CA LYS A 54 -15.79 -1.60 1.35
C LYS A 54 -14.71 -1.88 0.31
N GLN A 55 -14.98 -1.59 -0.96
CA GLN A 55 -13.98 -1.72 -2.01
C GLN A 55 -12.78 -0.87 -1.63
N GLN A 56 -11.59 -1.48 -1.71
CA GLN A 56 -10.34 -0.73 -1.54
C GLN A 56 -10.31 0.32 -2.65
N ARG A 57 -10.04 1.57 -2.31
CA ARG A 57 -9.95 2.70 -3.25
C ARG A 57 -8.91 2.50 -4.37
N LEU A 58 -8.10 1.45 -4.30
CA LEU A 58 -7.07 1.13 -5.26
C LEU A 58 -7.13 -0.36 -5.59
N THR A 59 -7.60 -0.68 -6.79
CA THR A 59 -7.62 -2.05 -7.30
C THR A 59 -6.19 -2.58 -7.48
N GLN A 60 -6.04 -3.88 -7.69
CA GLN A 60 -4.71 -4.46 -7.89
C GLN A 60 -4.10 -4.03 -9.23
N GLU A 61 -4.91 -3.94 -10.28
CA GLU A 61 -4.53 -3.45 -11.61
C GLU A 61 -4.10 -1.98 -11.58
N GLU A 62 -4.86 -1.12 -10.89
CA GLU A 62 -4.49 0.29 -10.70
C GLU A 62 -3.18 0.45 -9.93
N LEU A 63 -2.97 -0.37 -8.90
CA LEU A 63 -1.71 -0.38 -8.16
C LEU A 63 -0.55 -0.81 -9.07
N GLU A 64 -0.77 -1.79 -9.94
CA GLU A 64 0.25 -2.26 -10.87
C GLU A 64 0.61 -1.19 -11.91
N ALA A 65 -0.38 -0.49 -12.46
CA ALA A 65 -0.13 0.64 -13.35
C ALA A 65 0.75 1.73 -12.69
N LYS A 66 0.43 2.12 -11.45
CA LYS A 66 1.20 3.12 -10.71
C LYS A 66 2.59 2.64 -10.31
N VAL A 67 2.72 1.37 -9.93
CA VAL A 67 4.03 0.77 -9.64
C VAL A 67 4.87 0.71 -10.91
N HIS A 68 4.26 0.45 -12.08
CA HIS A 68 4.97 0.44 -13.36
C HIS A 68 5.51 1.83 -13.69
N GLU A 69 4.66 2.86 -13.61
CA GLU A 69 5.06 4.27 -13.80
C GLU A 69 6.23 4.65 -12.88
N ALA A 70 6.07 4.46 -11.56
CA ALA A 70 7.14 4.75 -10.61
C ALA A 70 8.41 3.94 -10.89
N THR A 71 8.28 2.65 -11.24
CA THR A 71 9.46 1.81 -11.58
C THR A 71 10.15 2.28 -12.84
N SER A 72 9.45 2.90 -13.79
CA SER A 72 10.06 3.48 -14.98
C SER A 72 10.90 4.73 -14.68
N GLU A 73 10.53 5.49 -13.64
CA GLU A 73 11.26 6.69 -13.21
C GLU A 73 12.49 6.35 -12.34
N VAL A 74 12.31 5.53 -11.30
CA VAL A 74 13.38 5.20 -10.33
C VAL A 74 14.14 3.91 -10.64
N GLY A 75 13.69 3.12 -11.61
CA GLY A 75 14.32 1.88 -12.01
C GLY A 75 14.30 0.77 -10.95
N GLY A 76 15.22 -0.19 -11.10
CA GLY A 76 15.32 -1.37 -10.24
C GLY A 76 15.80 -1.12 -8.80
N THR A 77 16.20 0.11 -8.48
CA THR A 77 16.76 0.47 -7.17
C THR A 77 15.69 0.47 -6.07
N TYR A 78 14.47 0.95 -6.38
CA TYR A 78 13.43 1.18 -5.37
C TYR A 78 12.70 -0.10 -4.97
N GLY A 79 13.10 -0.68 -3.83
CA GLY A 79 12.43 -1.85 -3.24
C GLY A 79 11.06 -1.50 -2.67
N ARG A 80 10.29 -2.51 -2.26
CA ARG A 80 8.94 -2.33 -1.69
C ARG A 80 8.81 -1.24 -0.60
N ARG A 81 9.87 -0.98 0.17
CA ARG A 81 9.90 0.05 1.21
C ARG A 81 10.02 1.45 0.61
N MET A 82 10.97 1.64 -0.31
CA MET A 82 11.18 2.92 -1.00
C MET A 82 9.98 3.24 -1.90
N MET A 83 9.52 2.25 -2.65
CA MET A 83 8.33 2.34 -3.50
C MET A 83 7.07 2.68 -2.70
N GLN A 84 6.95 2.21 -1.44
CA GLN A 84 5.84 2.61 -0.58
C GLN A 84 5.92 4.10 -0.19
N GLY A 85 7.11 4.62 0.09
CA GLY A 85 7.32 6.03 0.39
C GLY A 85 7.01 6.92 -0.82
N ASP A 86 7.49 6.50 -1.99
CA ASP A 86 7.29 7.19 -3.26
C ASP A 86 5.81 7.27 -3.66
N LEU A 87 5.12 6.13 -3.69
CA LEU A 87 3.68 6.08 -3.93
C LEU A 87 2.90 6.93 -2.91
N ARG A 88 3.34 6.95 -1.64
CA ARG A 88 2.71 7.76 -0.61
C ARG A 88 2.91 9.26 -0.85
N ALA A 89 4.07 9.67 -1.35
CA ALA A 89 4.30 11.05 -1.79
C ALA A 89 3.37 11.42 -2.96
N GLY A 90 3.10 10.48 -3.88
CA GLY A 90 2.08 10.59 -4.92
C GLY A 90 0.62 10.41 -4.47
N GLY A 91 0.36 10.42 -3.15
CA GLY A 91 -0.99 10.31 -2.59
C GLY A 91 -1.60 8.89 -2.57
N VAL A 92 -0.82 7.88 -2.94
CA VAL A 92 -1.27 6.48 -3.04
C VAL A 92 -0.76 5.69 -1.85
N THR A 93 -1.70 5.22 -1.03
CA THR A 93 -1.34 4.37 0.11
C THR A 93 -1.55 2.90 -0.23
N ALA A 94 -0.46 2.15 -0.32
CA ALA A 94 -0.48 0.71 -0.53
C ALA A 94 0.38 -0.02 0.51
N SER A 95 0.05 -1.28 0.78
CA SER A 95 0.84 -2.12 1.69
C SER A 95 2.09 -2.65 0.99
N GLN A 96 3.19 -2.78 1.72
CA GLN A 96 4.45 -3.34 1.17
C GLN A 96 4.26 -4.74 0.56
N ARG A 97 3.31 -5.53 1.09
CA ARG A 97 2.99 -6.85 0.55
C ARG A 97 2.38 -6.74 -0.85
N ARG A 98 1.41 -5.85 -1.04
CA ARG A 98 0.77 -5.60 -2.35
C ARG A 98 1.76 -5.01 -3.35
N ILE A 99 2.59 -4.06 -2.92
CA ILE A 99 3.64 -3.47 -3.75
C ILE A 99 4.65 -4.53 -4.18
N ARG A 100 5.09 -5.42 -3.28
CA ARG A 100 5.99 -6.52 -3.64
C ARG A 100 5.36 -7.47 -4.65
N ALA A 101 4.06 -7.77 -4.51
CA ALA A 101 3.34 -8.60 -5.47
C ALA A 101 3.28 -7.94 -6.85
N ALA A 102 2.92 -6.65 -6.91
CA ALA A 102 2.92 -5.86 -8.13
C ALA A 102 4.31 -5.81 -8.79
N GLN A 103 5.37 -5.52 -8.02
CA GLN A 103 6.74 -5.51 -8.52
C GLN A 103 7.20 -6.88 -9.07
N ALA A 104 6.69 -7.98 -8.50
CA ALA A 104 7.02 -9.32 -8.98
C ALA A 104 6.39 -9.63 -10.35
N VAL A 105 5.23 -9.03 -10.65
CA VAL A 105 4.56 -9.14 -11.95
C VAL A 105 5.23 -8.20 -12.97
N ILE A 106 5.45 -6.95 -12.60
CA ILE A 106 5.91 -5.90 -13.52
C ILE A 106 7.38 -6.03 -13.88
N ALA A 107 8.24 -6.25 -12.88
CA ALA A 107 9.69 -6.23 -13.06
C ALA A 107 10.37 -7.37 -12.27
N PRO A 108 10.14 -8.64 -12.69
CA PRO A 108 10.71 -9.79 -12.00
C PRO A 108 12.25 -9.79 -12.00
N SER A 109 12.88 -9.27 -13.06
CA SER A 109 14.34 -9.13 -13.18
C SER A 109 14.95 -8.21 -12.11
N TYR A 110 14.32 -7.07 -11.81
CA TYR A 110 14.78 -6.20 -10.73
C TYR A 110 14.61 -6.82 -9.36
N LEU A 111 13.58 -7.65 -9.18
CA LEU A 111 13.38 -8.38 -7.94
C LEU A 111 14.43 -9.49 -7.76
N SER A 112 14.75 -10.24 -8.80
CA SER A 112 15.79 -11.28 -8.76
C SER A 112 17.17 -10.66 -8.53
N ASN A 113 17.52 -9.60 -9.27
CA ASN A 113 18.80 -8.90 -9.11
C ASN A 113 19.00 -8.38 -7.68
N ARG A 114 17.95 -7.82 -7.06
CA ARG A 114 18.03 -7.38 -5.65
C ARG A 114 18.22 -8.52 -4.66
N ARG A 115 17.61 -9.69 -4.89
CA ARG A 115 17.84 -10.87 -4.04
C ARG A 115 19.26 -11.37 -4.15
N VAL A 116 19.80 -11.44 -5.38
CA VAL A 116 21.18 -11.86 -5.64
C VAL A 116 22.18 -10.86 -5.06
N ASN A 117 21.95 -9.55 -5.25
CA ASN A 117 22.83 -8.51 -4.70
C ASN A 117 22.82 -8.49 -3.17
N ALA A 118 21.65 -8.62 -2.53
CA ALA A 118 21.57 -8.68 -1.07
C ALA A 118 22.32 -9.89 -0.49
N GLN A 119 22.40 -11.00 -1.23
CA GLN A 119 23.20 -12.17 -0.83
C GLN A 119 24.71 -11.97 -1.02
N ARG A 120 25.12 -11.10 -1.95
CA ARG A 120 26.53 -10.78 -2.22
C ARG A 120 27.11 -9.70 -1.28
N GLN A 121 26.26 -8.95 -0.57
CA GLN A 121 26.65 -7.87 0.37
C GLN A 121 26.93 -8.36 1.81
N MET A 122 27.14 -9.65 2.04
CA MET A 122 27.80 -10.07 3.28
C MET A 122 29.29 -9.89 3.09
N ASN A 123 29.90 -8.98 3.86
CA ASN A 123 31.34 -8.75 3.78
C ASN A 123 32.05 -10.10 4.01
N PRO A 124 32.66 -10.71 2.97
CA PRO A 124 33.11 -12.10 3.03
C PRO A 124 34.23 -12.27 4.05
N GLN A 125 34.90 -11.17 4.39
CA GLN A 125 35.88 -11.08 5.45
C GLN A 125 35.32 -10.19 6.58
N PRO A 126 35.08 -10.76 7.78
CA PRO A 126 34.74 -9.97 8.94
C PRO A 126 35.86 -8.97 9.23
N TYR A 127 35.49 -7.72 9.53
CA TYR A 127 36.47 -6.74 9.99
C TYR A 127 37.14 -7.21 11.28
N ARG A 128 38.47 -7.25 11.29
CA ARG A 128 39.28 -7.57 12.48
C ARG A 128 40.07 -6.34 12.89
N ALA A 129 39.77 -5.81 14.08
CA ALA A 129 40.55 -4.76 14.71
C ALA A 129 41.58 -5.38 15.66
N ASP A 130 42.87 -5.23 15.37
CA ASP A 130 43.94 -5.80 16.20
C ASP A 130 44.23 -4.97 17.47
N TYR A 131 43.78 -3.71 17.53
CA TYR A 131 44.00 -2.81 18.67
C TYR A 131 42.78 -1.91 18.96
N PHE A 132 42.68 -1.45 20.22
CA PHE A 132 41.64 -0.51 20.66
C PHE A 132 41.76 0.83 19.90
N ARG A 133 40.64 1.39 19.44
CA ARG A 133 40.52 2.57 18.54
C ARG A 133 40.96 2.36 17.08
N TYR A 134 41.36 1.16 16.69
CA TYR A 134 41.55 0.79 15.28
C TYR A 134 40.20 0.37 14.69
N ASN A 135 39.21 1.27 14.68
CA ASN A 135 37.91 1.05 14.03
C ASN A 135 37.82 2.03 12.87
N MET A 136 38.19 1.57 11.67
CA MET A 136 37.97 2.36 10.46
C MET A 136 36.51 2.15 10.01
N HIS A 137 35.67 3.17 10.20
CA HIS A 137 34.30 3.14 9.69
C HIS A 137 34.29 3.52 8.20
N MET A 138 34.55 2.53 7.35
CA MET A 138 34.30 2.63 5.92
C MET A 138 32.84 2.23 5.70
N ASP A 139 31.94 3.21 5.68
CA ASP A 139 30.56 2.96 5.30
C ASP A 139 30.56 2.57 3.82
N GLN A 140 30.32 1.29 3.53
CA GLN A 140 30.06 0.81 2.18
C GLN A 140 28.68 1.35 1.77
N ASN A 141 28.60 2.64 1.47
CA ASN A 141 27.49 3.21 0.73
C ASN A 141 27.56 2.73 -0.72
N GLU A 142 27.36 1.43 -0.93
CA GLU A 142 27.15 0.84 -2.26
C GLU A 142 25.93 1.42 -2.97
N LYS A 143 25.09 2.18 -2.24
CA LYS A 143 24.08 3.03 -2.87
C LYS A 143 24.70 3.97 -3.89
N LEU A 144 25.88 4.55 -3.63
CA LEU A 144 26.58 5.44 -4.57
C LEU A 144 27.26 4.69 -5.73
N ALA A 145 27.60 3.41 -5.59
CA ALA A 145 28.20 2.63 -6.67
C ALA A 145 27.20 2.34 -7.82
N MET A 146 25.89 2.30 -7.53
CA MET A 146 24.85 2.33 -8.58
C MET A 146 24.62 3.72 -9.18
N TYR A 147 25.27 4.77 -8.67
CA TYR A 147 25.21 6.16 -9.16
C TYR A 147 26.57 6.68 -9.69
N GLY A 148 27.54 5.79 -9.95
CA GLY A 148 28.84 6.19 -10.49
C GLY A 148 28.77 6.52 -11.99
N ALA A 149 28.86 7.82 -12.29
CA ALA A 149 29.24 8.50 -13.55
C ALA A 149 28.70 7.94 -14.89
#